data_AF-A0A950SQ18-F1
#
_entry.id   AF-A0A950SQ18-F1
#
_cell.length_a   1.000
_cell.length_b   1.000
_cell.length_c   1.000
_cell.angle_alpha   90.00
_cell.angle_beta   90.00
_cell.angle_gamma   90.00
#
_symmetry.space_group_name_H-M   'P 1'
#
loop_
_entity.id
_entity.type
_entity.pdbx_description
1 polymer ?
#
loop_
_entity_poly.entity_id
_entity_poly.type
_entity_poly.pdbx_seq_one_letter_code
_entity_poly.pdbx_strand_id
1 'polypeptide(L)'
;MRRLFWITAAAIGMCAAAGPASASAAVVELGATASPVLAPACPKNVSPANCTIILTQSTALETVRDGIASPTVVKQAGQIVAFTVGLSALSSNRTTSRTDIHYLDQTYGGTTRAAVTVLRRTGAASLRRWTVIAESPMIHLQPYLGQVVQIPLATTLPVLPGDTIALTTSTWVPVLSIDVSRTRFAYRQSRSSNCNNPATTSQAQLRPGVSTQYVCNYPGTRVEYSATEVTSPVALDPIHVAFRPAAGVRSSTLRAAHVPDARPAPSGGAAVAR
;
A
#
# COMPACT_ATOMS: atom_id res chain seq x y z
N MET A 1 61.21 -61.77 -24.68
CA MET A 1 61.44 -60.37 -24.23
C MET A 1 60.11 -59.84 -23.70
N ARG A 2 59.85 -59.79 -22.37
CA ARG A 2 60.03 -58.61 -21.47
C ARG A 2 59.25 -57.39 -22.03
N ARG A 3 58.21 -56.77 -21.43
CA ARG A 3 57.75 -56.47 -20.04
C ARG A 3 56.22 -56.15 -20.11
N LEU A 4 55.31 -56.53 -19.19
CA LEU A 4 55.02 -56.10 -17.80
C LEU A 4 54.57 -54.61 -17.60
N PHE A 5 53.28 -54.45 -17.24
CA PHE A 5 52.53 -53.41 -16.46
C PHE A 5 52.81 -51.91 -16.70
N TRP A 6 51.82 -50.99 -16.66
CA TRP A 6 51.26 -50.36 -15.46
C TRP A 6 49.90 -49.66 -15.72
N ILE A 7 49.06 -49.70 -14.69
CA ILE A 7 47.75 -49.03 -14.52
C ILE A 7 47.99 -47.59 -14.02
N THR A 8 47.20 -46.60 -14.45
CA THR A 8 46.76 -45.49 -13.59
C THR A 8 45.43 -44.90 -14.07
N ALA A 9 44.44 -44.96 -13.18
CA ALA A 9 43.15 -44.31 -13.27
C ALA A 9 43.27 -42.79 -13.01
N ALA A 10 42.50 -41.99 -13.72
CA ALA A 10 42.26 -40.59 -13.38
C ALA A 10 40.75 -40.30 -13.47
N ALA A 11 40.01 -40.73 -12.45
CA ALA A 11 38.68 -40.22 -12.19
C ALA A 11 38.83 -38.85 -11.52
N ILE A 12 38.77 -37.78 -12.31
CA ILE A 12 38.69 -36.41 -11.77
C ILE A 12 37.27 -36.22 -11.27
N GLY A 13 37.11 -36.38 -9.96
CA GLY A 13 35.88 -36.05 -9.24
C GLY A 13 35.63 -34.55 -9.35
N MET A 14 34.67 -34.18 -10.20
CA MET A 14 34.13 -32.84 -10.27
C MET A 14 33.15 -32.68 -9.09
N CYS A 15 33.69 -32.47 -7.89
CA CYS A 15 32.93 -31.95 -6.76
C CYS A 15 32.52 -30.52 -7.11
N ALA A 16 31.37 -30.37 -7.77
CA ALA A 16 30.70 -29.09 -7.86
C ALA A 16 30.38 -28.65 -6.43
N ALA A 17 31.15 -27.67 -5.93
CA ALA A 17 30.84 -26.97 -4.71
C ALA A 17 29.48 -26.26 -4.91
N ALA A 18 28.40 -26.93 -4.52
CA ALA A 18 27.13 -26.28 -4.25
C ALA A 18 27.33 -25.43 -2.98
N GLY A 19 27.95 -24.26 -3.15
CA GLY A 19 27.99 -23.25 -2.11
C GLY A 19 26.55 -22.90 -1.72
N PRO A 20 26.27 -22.65 -0.43
CA PRO A 20 24.94 -22.20 -0.02
C PRO A 20 24.59 -20.95 -0.82
N ALA A 21 23.49 -21.00 -1.56
CA ALA A 21 22.93 -19.83 -2.21
C ALA A 21 22.66 -18.81 -1.10
N SER A 22 23.51 -17.78 -1.03
CA SER A 22 23.40 -16.73 -0.05
C SER A 22 22.13 -15.95 -0.38
N ALA A 23 21.04 -16.29 0.31
CA ALA A 23 19.78 -15.57 0.22
C ALA A 23 20.01 -14.18 0.84
N SER A 24 20.35 -13.20 0.01
CA SER A 24 20.55 -11.81 0.43
C SER A 24 19.26 -11.00 0.31
N ALA A 25 18.93 -10.23 1.35
CA ALA A 25 17.89 -9.21 1.26
C ALA A 25 18.29 -8.16 0.22
N ALA A 26 17.35 -7.76 -0.63
CA ALA A 26 17.52 -6.71 -1.63
C ALA A 26 16.62 -5.52 -1.28
N VAL A 27 17.08 -4.31 -1.59
CA VAL A 27 16.24 -3.11 -1.55
C VAL A 27 15.66 -2.91 -2.95
N VAL A 28 14.33 -2.92 -3.04
CA VAL A 28 13.58 -2.80 -4.30
C VAL A 28 12.65 -1.61 -4.20
N GLU A 29 12.67 -0.73 -5.22
CA GLU A 29 11.73 0.39 -5.30
C GLU A 29 10.54 -0.01 -6.17
N LEU A 30 9.42 -0.36 -5.55
CA LEU A 30 8.16 -0.68 -6.21
C LEU A 30 7.55 0.58 -6.83
N GLY A 31 7.11 0.50 -8.09
CA GLY A 31 6.66 1.66 -8.86
C GLY A 31 7.79 2.39 -9.60
N ALA A 32 9.06 2.09 -9.33
CA ALA A 32 10.18 2.64 -10.09
C ALA A 32 10.17 2.10 -11.54
N THR A 33 10.27 3.02 -12.49
CA THR A 33 10.23 2.78 -13.93
C THR A 33 11.17 3.79 -14.62
N ALA A 34 11.11 3.95 -15.95
CA ALA A 34 11.96 4.91 -16.65
C ALA A 34 11.69 6.37 -16.21
N SER A 35 10.44 6.67 -15.84
CA SER A 35 10.03 7.96 -15.35
C SER A 35 10.09 8.02 -13.81
N PRO A 36 10.92 8.89 -13.22
CA PRO A 36 11.01 9.03 -11.77
C PRO A 36 9.72 9.62 -11.18
N VAL A 37 9.55 9.44 -9.86
CA VAL A 37 8.55 10.20 -9.10
C VAL A 37 8.93 11.68 -9.13
N LEU A 38 7.98 12.53 -9.46
CA LEU A 38 8.17 13.98 -9.55
C LEU A 38 7.08 14.71 -8.77
N ALA A 39 7.34 15.97 -8.38
CA ALA A 39 6.28 16.84 -7.86
C ALA A 39 5.38 17.27 -9.03
N PRO A 40 4.08 16.90 -9.07
CA PRO A 40 3.21 17.27 -10.18
C PRO A 40 3.12 18.78 -10.36
N ALA A 41 2.96 19.22 -11.60
CA ALA A 41 2.62 20.58 -11.95
C ALA A 41 1.54 20.58 -13.01
N CYS A 42 0.71 21.62 -13.02
CA CYS A 42 -0.23 21.86 -14.11
C CYS A 42 0.55 22.10 -15.41
N PRO A 43 0.25 21.35 -16.50
CA PRO A 43 0.84 21.65 -17.80
C PRO A 43 0.53 23.09 -18.24
N LYS A 44 1.48 23.75 -18.92
CA LYS A 44 1.37 25.18 -19.29
C LYS A 44 0.15 25.49 -20.19
N ASN A 45 -0.32 24.50 -20.93
CA ASN A 45 -1.44 24.56 -21.86
C ASN A 45 -2.80 24.18 -21.21
N VAL A 46 -2.81 23.80 -19.94
CA VAL A 46 -4.03 23.43 -19.20
C VAL A 46 -4.43 24.59 -18.30
N SER A 47 -5.66 25.07 -18.44
CA SER A 47 -6.19 26.12 -17.56
C SER A 47 -6.26 25.61 -16.12
N PRO A 48 -6.12 26.49 -15.10
CA PRO A 48 -6.19 26.08 -13.69
C PRO A 48 -7.47 25.31 -13.34
N ALA A 49 -8.61 25.69 -13.93
CA ALA A 49 -9.90 25.02 -13.73
C ALA A 49 -9.92 23.56 -14.22
N ASN A 50 -9.09 23.23 -15.21
CA ASN A 50 -9.00 21.88 -15.79
C ASN A 50 -7.78 21.10 -15.25
N CYS A 51 -7.02 21.69 -14.34
CA CYS A 51 -5.85 21.05 -13.77
C CYS A 51 -6.22 20.14 -12.59
N THR A 52 -6.60 18.90 -12.88
CA THR A 52 -7.03 17.92 -11.88
C THR A 52 -5.85 17.16 -11.27
N ILE A 53 -4.96 17.87 -10.59
CA ILE A 53 -3.76 17.29 -9.96
C ILE A 53 -4.01 16.71 -8.55
N ILE A 54 -5.24 16.80 -8.05
CA ILE A 54 -5.63 16.42 -6.68
C ILE A 54 -6.27 15.03 -6.64
N LEU A 55 -5.73 14.14 -5.81
CA LEU A 55 -6.36 12.90 -5.41
C LEU A 55 -7.11 13.09 -4.09
N THR A 56 -8.42 12.84 -4.10
CA THR A 56 -9.31 13.11 -2.95
C THR A 56 -9.91 11.83 -2.40
N GLN A 57 -9.93 11.69 -1.07
CA GLN A 57 -10.71 10.72 -0.28
C GLN A 57 -10.84 9.33 -0.93
N SER A 58 -9.74 8.76 -1.39
CA SER A 58 -9.71 7.49 -2.13
C SER A 58 -8.38 6.78 -1.94
N THR A 59 -8.37 5.49 -2.28
CA THR A 59 -7.15 4.69 -2.42
C THR A 59 -6.87 4.49 -3.89
N ALA A 60 -5.64 4.78 -4.31
CA ALA A 60 -5.21 4.74 -5.69
C ALA A 60 -4.06 3.74 -5.90
N LEU A 61 -4.14 2.93 -6.95
CA LEU A 61 -3.07 2.01 -7.37
C LEU A 61 -2.75 2.19 -8.86
N GLU A 62 -1.46 2.18 -9.19
CA GLU A 62 -1.01 2.25 -10.57
C GLU A 62 -1.31 0.95 -11.32
N THR A 63 -1.90 1.05 -12.50
CA THR A 63 -2.16 -0.11 -13.37
C THR A 63 -1.18 -0.17 -14.53
N VAL A 64 -0.68 0.97 -15.00
CA VAL A 64 0.35 1.07 -16.03
C VAL A 64 1.25 2.27 -15.74
N ARG A 65 2.57 2.11 -15.83
CA ARG A 65 3.54 3.21 -15.79
C ARG A 65 4.66 2.94 -16.79
N ASP A 66 4.95 3.90 -17.67
CA ASP A 66 5.85 3.74 -18.82
C ASP A 66 5.52 2.54 -19.74
N GLY A 67 4.28 2.07 -19.73
CA GLY A 67 3.86 0.85 -20.43
C GLY A 67 4.10 -0.45 -19.65
N ILE A 68 4.67 -0.39 -18.45
CA ILE A 68 4.84 -1.54 -17.55
C ILE A 68 3.53 -1.74 -16.77
N ALA A 69 2.96 -2.93 -16.87
CA ALA A 69 1.74 -3.29 -16.17
C ALA A 69 1.98 -3.53 -14.67
N SER A 70 1.09 -2.98 -13.85
CA SER A 70 1.07 -3.16 -12.38
C SER A 70 2.45 -2.96 -11.73
N PRO A 71 3.04 -1.77 -11.86
CA PRO A 71 4.44 -1.50 -11.48
C PRO A 71 4.67 -1.56 -9.96
N THR A 72 3.61 -1.47 -9.16
CA THR A 72 3.64 -1.53 -7.68
C THR A 72 3.28 -2.90 -7.11
N VAL A 73 3.23 -3.95 -7.95
CA VAL A 73 3.01 -5.33 -7.48
C VAL A 73 4.31 -5.91 -6.95
N VAL A 74 4.24 -6.36 -5.70
CA VAL A 74 5.28 -7.05 -4.95
C VAL A 74 5.63 -8.37 -5.66
N LYS A 75 6.92 -8.61 -5.88
CA LYS A 75 7.42 -9.81 -6.58
C LYS A 75 7.99 -10.86 -5.65
N GLN A 76 8.47 -10.46 -4.47
CA GLN A 76 9.06 -11.34 -3.46
C GLN A 76 8.45 -11.01 -2.09
N ALA A 77 8.56 -11.92 -1.12
CA ALA A 77 8.11 -11.59 0.24
C ALA A 77 9.09 -10.58 0.85
N GLY A 78 8.60 -9.69 1.69
CA GLY A 78 9.42 -8.61 2.24
C GLY A 78 8.67 -7.69 3.19
N GLN A 79 9.24 -6.50 3.35
CA GLN A 79 8.72 -5.44 4.21
C GLN A 79 8.79 -4.11 3.48
N ILE A 80 7.69 -3.35 3.45
CA ILE A 80 7.74 -1.94 3.04
C ILE A 80 8.30 -1.14 4.21
N VAL A 81 9.39 -0.42 3.97
CA VAL A 81 10.11 0.35 4.98
C VAL A 81 10.00 1.85 4.80
N ALA A 82 9.68 2.30 3.59
CA ALA A 82 9.48 3.70 3.26
C ALA A 82 8.58 3.83 2.02
N PHE A 83 8.07 5.02 1.77
CA PHE A 83 7.45 5.36 0.49
C PHE A 83 7.90 6.75 0.04
N THR A 84 8.02 6.94 -1.26
CA THR A 84 8.31 8.23 -1.87
C THR A 84 7.03 8.80 -2.45
N VAL A 85 6.81 10.09 -2.26
CA VAL A 85 5.64 10.80 -2.80
C VAL A 85 6.05 12.13 -3.39
N GLY A 86 5.53 12.42 -4.58
CA GLY A 86 5.69 13.70 -5.25
C GLY A 86 4.47 14.60 -5.04
N LEU A 87 4.69 15.79 -4.50
CA LEU A 87 3.61 16.68 -4.08
C LEU A 87 3.69 18.00 -4.85
N SER A 88 2.60 18.39 -5.50
CA SER A 88 2.55 19.69 -6.17
C SER A 88 2.66 20.83 -5.16
N ALA A 89 3.25 21.94 -5.60
CA ALA A 89 3.16 23.21 -4.89
C ALA A 89 1.76 23.86 -4.98
N LEU A 90 0.87 23.30 -5.81
CA LEU A 90 -0.43 23.83 -6.26
C LEU A 90 -0.30 25.08 -7.13
N SER A 91 0.47 26.06 -6.66
CA SER A 91 0.78 27.29 -7.36
C SER A 91 2.18 27.78 -7.00
N SER A 92 2.86 28.41 -7.95
CA SER A 92 4.11 29.14 -7.68
C SER A 92 3.85 30.47 -6.94
N ASN A 93 2.61 30.96 -6.93
CA ASN A 93 2.21 32.11 -6.15
C ASN A 93 1.81 31.68 -4.73
N ARG A 94 2.51 32.22 -3.72
CA ARG A 94 2.31 31.87 -2.31
C ARG A 94 0.90 32.21 -1.78
N THR A 95 0.31 33.30 -2.24
CA THR A 95 -1.05 33.70 -1.81
C THR A 95 -2.08 32.75 -2.41
N THR A 96 -1.98 32.46 -3.71
CA THR A 96 -2.85 31.49 -4.38
C THR A 96 -2.73 30.11 -3.75
N SER A 97 -1.50 29.63 -3.53
CA SER A 97 -1.24 28.34 -2.88
C SER A 97 -1.91 28.26 -1.49
N ARG A 98 -1.86 29.32 -0.67
CA ARG A 98 -2.57 29.36 0.62
C ARG A 98 -4.09 29.31 0.47
N THR A 99 -4.64 30.06 -0.49
CA THR A 99 -6.09 30.05 -0.77
C THR A 99 -6.55 28.68 -1.23
N ASP A 100 -5.79 28.02 -2.11
CA ASP A 100 -6.08 26.67 -2.59
C ASP A 100 -6.02 25.65 -1.45
N ILE A 101 -4.97 25.70 -0.62
CA ILE A 101 -4.85 24.84 0.58
C ILE A 101 -6.08 25.01 1.48
N HIS A 102 -6.44 26.26 1.79
CA HIS A 102 -7.59 26.53 2.65
C HIS A 102 -8.90 25.99 2.06
N TYR A 103 -9.13 26.21 0.75
CA TYR A 103 -10.30 25.69 0.06
C TYR A 103 -10.35 24.15 0.09
N LEU A 104 -9.22 23.49 -0.20
CA LEU A 104 -9.13 22.03 -0.21
C LEU A 104 -9.30 21.44 1.19
N ASP A 105 -8.73 22.06 2.22
CA ASP A 105 -8.90 21.67 3.62
C ASP A 105 -10.37 21.77 4.04
N GLN A 106 -11.06 22.86 3.68
CA GLN A 106 -12.49 23.01 3.96
C GLN A 106 -13.35 21.98 3.19
N THR A 107 -12.99 21.71 1.94
CA THR A 107 -13.79 20.86 1.05
C THR A 107 -13.64 19.37 1.37
N TYR A 108 -12.42 18.93 1.73
CA TYR A 108 -12.08 17.50 1.80
C TYR A 108 -11.75 17.00 3.22
N GLY A 109 -12.15 17.73 4.26
CA GLY A 109 -12.10 17.24 5.64
C GLY A 109 -10.78 17.48 6.35
N GLY A 110 -10.11 18.58 6.02
CA GLY A 110 -8.92 19.08 6.70
C GLY A 110 -7.62 18.88 5.91
N THR A 111 -6.50 19.00 6.63
CA THR A 111 -5.15 19.04 6.06
C THR A 111 -4.83 17.87 5.12
N THR A 112 -3.87 18.06 4.22
CA THR A 112 -3.36 17.05 3.28
C THR A 112 -2.81 15.81 4.01
N ARG A 113 -3.46 14.64 3.84
CA ARG A 113 -3.05 13.39 4.50
C ARG A 113 -3.05 12.19 3.57
N ALA A 114 -1.99 11.38 3.65
CA ALA A 114 -1.90 10.11 2.96
C ALA A 114 -1.26 9.00 3.79
N ALA A 115 -1.52 7.76 3.41
CA ALA A 115 -0.84 6.57 3.88
C ALA A 115 -0.44 5.70 2.68
N VAL A 116 0.62 4.90 2.87
CA VAL A 116 0.91 3.79 1.97
C VAL A 116 0.12 2.57 2.44
N THR A 117 -0.57 1.93 1.51
CA THR A 117 -1.50 0.83 1.78
C THR A 117 -1.09 -0.41 1.00
N VAL A 118 -1.04 -1.54 1.68
CA VAL A 118 -0.83 -2.84 1.05
C VAL A 118 -2.18 -3.46 0.75
N LEU A 119 -2.41 -3.76 -0.52
CA LEU A 119 -3.64 -4.34 -1.03
C LEU A 119 -3.41 -5.75 -1.52
N ARG A 120 -4.33 -6.64 -1.18
CA ARG A 120 -4.41 -7.99 -1.76
C ARG A 120 -5.58 -8.09 -2.70
N ARG A 121 -5.33 -8.57 -3.92
CA ARG A 121 -6.41 -8.85 -4.86
C ARG A 121 -7.28 -9.99 -4.30
N THR A 122 -8.59 -9.82 -4.32
CA THR A 122 -9.54 -10.82 -3.81
C THR A 122 -10.64 -11.14 -4.82
N GLY A 123 -11.04 -12.41 -4.87
CA GLY A 123 -12.03 -12.90 -5.83
C GLY A 123 -11.53 -13.00 -7.28
N ALA A 124 -12.47 -13.17 -8.21
CA ALA A 124 -12.16 -13.33 -9.62
C ALA A 124 -11.50 -12.06 -10.21
N ALA A 125 -10.57 -12.28 -11.13
CA ALA A 125 -9.77 -11.22 -11.72
C ALA A 125 -10.59 -10.06 -12.33
N SER A 126 -11.69 -10.41 -12.97
CA SER A 126 -12.64 -9.49 -13.61
C SER A 126 -13.33 -8.54 -12.62
N LEU A 127 -13.45 -8.94 -11.35
CA LEU A 127 -14.15 -8.16 -10.32
C LEU A 127 -13.36 -6.95 -9.84
N ARG A 128 -12.06 -6.90 -10.14
CA ARG A 128 -11.19 -5.75 -9.80
C ARG A 128 -11.33 -5.39 -8.33
N ARG A 129 -11.31 -6.38 -7.44
CA ARG A 129 -11.51 -6.21 -6.01
C ARG A 129 -10.20 -6.38 -5.25
N TRP A 130 -9.97 -5.48 -4.31
CA TRP A 130 -8.80 -5.48 -3.44
C TRP A 130 -9.22 -5.28 -1.99
N THR A 131 -8.55 -5.99 -1.11
CA THR A 131 -8.71 -5.92 0.34
C THR A 131 -7.45 -5.32 0.95
N VAL A 132 -7.61 -4.38 1.87
CA VAL A 132 -6.48 -3.84 2.64
C VAL A 132 -5.98 -4.92 3.58
N ILE A 133 -4.69 -5.23 3.53
CA ILE A 133 -4.06 -6.18 4.46
C ILE A 133 -3.15 -5.48 5.47
N ALA A 134 -2.58 -4.34 5.11
CA ALA A 134 -1.79 -3.49 5.99
C ALA A 134 -1.84 -2.04 5.49
N GLU A 135 -1.65 -1.08 6.38
CA GLU A 135 -1.64 0.35 6.07
C GLU A 135 -0.72 1.09 7.05
N SER A 136 0.02 2.10 6.57
CA SER A 136 0.80 2.98 7.45
C SER A 136 -0.11 3.97 8.20
N PRO A 137 0.38 4.63 9.26
CA PRO A 137 -0.31 5.82 9.79
C PRO A 137 -0.54 6.89 8.71
N MET A 138 -1.59 7.69 8.87
CA MET A 138 -1.87 8.84 8.00
C MET A 138 -0.87 9.97 8.27
N ILE A 139 0.01 10.22 7.30
CA ILE A 139 1.06 11.23 7.35
C ILE A 139 0.51 12.57 6.90
N HIS A 140 0.84 13.63 7.65
CA HIS A 140 0.53 15.01 7.27
C HIS A 140 1.55 15.53 6.26
N LEU A 141 1.08 15.95 5.08
CA LEU A 141 1.92 16.21 3.92
C LEU A 141 2.05 17.68 3.53
N GLN A 142 1.28 18.58 4.14
CA GLN A 142 1.35 20.03 3.83
C GLN A 142 2.76 20.64 3.93
N PRO A 143 3.64 20.24 4.88
CA PRO A 143 4.99 20.77 4.97
C PRO A 143 5.89 20.43 3.75
N TYR A 144 5.51 19.43 2.97
CA TYR A 144 6.28 18.90 1.84
C TYR A 144 5.70 19.28 0.47
N LEU A 145 4.69 20.17 0.43
CA LEU A 145 4.12 20.63 -0.85
C LEU A 145 5.21 21.27 -1.73
N GLY A 146 5.22 20.89 -3.01
CA GLY A 146 6.25 21.29 -3.97
C GLY A 146 7.50 20.42 -3.99
N GLN A 147 7.53 19.33 -3.23
CA GLN A 147 8.70 18.47 -3.09
C GLN A 147 8.41 17.02 -3.49
N VAL A 148 9.48 16.29 -3.78
CA VAL A 148 9.48 14.82 -3.76
C VAL A 148 10.14 14.41 -2.45
N VAL A 149 9.40 13.70 -1.61
CA VAL A 149 9.85 13.32 -0.27
C VAL A 149 9.75 11.81 -0.08
N GLN A 150 10.79 11.22 0.50
CA GLN A 150 10.76 9.83 0.98
C GLN A 150 10.45 9.84 2.47
N ILE A 151 9.40 9.11 2.85
CA ILE A 151 8.89 9.05 4.21
C ILE A 151 9.20 7.64 4.74
N PRO A 152 10.10 7.51 5.73
CA PRO A 152 10.33 6.23 6.38
C PRO A 152 9.13 5.83 7.23
N LEU A 153 8.83 4.54 7.27
CA LEU A 153 7.78 3.99 8.12
C LEU A 153 8.35 3.65 9.50
N ALA A 154 7.70 4.16 10.55
CA ALA A 154 8.05 3.79 11.92
C ALA A 154 7.82 2.29 12.20
N THR A 155 6.77 1.73 11.58
CA THR A 155 6.47 0.29 11.58
C THR A 155 6.40 -0.17 10.14
N THR A 156 7.24 -1.15 9.79
CA THR A 156 7.26 -1.70 8.43
C THR A 156 5.97 -2.47 8.14
N LEU A 157 5.59 -2.54 6.86
CA LEU A 157 4.39 -3.27 6.43
C LEU A 157 4.79 -4.59 5.77
N PRO A 158 4.37 -5.76 6.29
CA PRO A 158 4.70 -7.03 5.69
C PRO A 158 3.99 -7.19 4.35
N VAL A 159 4.70 -7.72 3.36
CA VAL A 159 4.18 -7.95 2.01
C VAL A 159 4.51 -9.35 1.51
N LEU A 160 3.60 -9.89 0.71
CA LEU A 160 3.77 -11.16 0.01
C LEU A 160 3.74 -10.95 -1.51
N PRO A 161 4.33 -11.87 -2.30
CA PRO A 161 4.22 -11.82 -3.75
C PRO A 161 2.75 -11.73 -4.21
N GLY A 162 2.48 -10.79 -5.11
CA GLY A 162 1.14 -10.51 -5.62
C GLY A 162 0.34 -9.46 -4.84
N ASP A 163 0.82 -9.05 -3.66
CA ASP A 163 0.30 -7.84 -3.02
C ASP A 163 0.64 -6.60 -3.86
N THR A 164 -0.20 -5.58 -3.78
CA THR A 164 -0.08 -4.34 -4.56
C THR A 164 0.03 -3.15 -3.62
N ILE A 165 1.02 -2.29 -3.85
CA ILE A 165 1.17 -1.07 -3.06
C ILE A 165 0.33 0.06 -3.68
N ALA A 166 -0.41 0.73 -2.82
CA ALA A 166 -1.32 1.81 -3.15
C ALA A 166 -1.08 3.04 -2.26
N LEU A 167 -1.58 4.18 -2.70
CA LEU A 167 -1.61 5.42 -1.92
C LEU A 167 -3.05 5.69 -1.49
N THR A 168 -3.31 5.73 -0.18
CA THR A 168 -4.60 6.10 0.38
C THR A 168 -4.58 7.53 0.84
N THR A 169 -5.61 8.30 0.49
CA THR A 169 -5.81 9.67 0.97
C THR A 169 -7.14 9.75 1.70
N SER A 170 -7.09 10.20 2.96
CA SER A 170 -8.31 10.41 3.77
C SER A 170 -8.95 11.77 3.52
N THR A 171 -8.19 12.72 2.97
CA THR A 171 -8.61 14.10 2.68
C THR A 171 -8.34 14.42 1.21
N TRP A 172 -7.25 15.14 0.92
CA TRP A 172 -6.81 15.51 -0.41
C TRP A 172 -5.29 15.49 -0.48
N VAL A 173 -4.72 15.16 -1.65
CA VAL A 173 -3.27 15.16 -1.88
C VAL A 173 -2.96 15.53 -3.34
N PRO A 174 -2.08 16.50 -3.62
CA PRO A 174 -1.79 16.92 -4.98
C PRO A 174 -0.70 16.06 -5.64
N VAL A 175 -1.04 14.80 -5.93
CA VAL A 175 -0.12 13.74 -6.40
C VAL A 175 -0.36 13.28 -7.83
N LEU A 176 -1.29 13.90 -8.56
CA LEU A 176 -1.64 13.42 -9.90
C LEU A 176 -0.89 14.22 -10.96
N SER A 177 -0.09 13.53 -11.79
CA SER A 177 0.40 14.06 -13.05
C SER A 177 -0.62 13.79 -14.15
N ILE A 178 -1.07 14.85 -14.82
CA ILE A 178 -2.09 14.82 -15.87
C ILE A 178 -1.49 15.10 -17.25
N ASP A 179 -2.29 14.88 -18.31
CA ASP A 179 -1.89 15.11 -19.70
C ASP A 179 -0.63 14.30 -20.11
N VAL A 180 -0.49 13.10 -19.53
CA VAL A 180 0.56 12.15 -19.90
C VAL A 180 0.01 11.10 -20.88
N SER A 181 0.89 10.29 -21.48
CA SER A 181 0.47 9.29 -22.47
C SER A 181 -0.59 8.32 -21.95
N ARG A 182 -1.76 8.30 -22.61
CA ARG A 182 -2.91 7.43 -22.26
C ARG A 182 -2.64 5.94 -22.40
N THR A 183 -1.64 5.56 -23.19
CA THR A 183 -1.26 4.15 -23.40
C THR A 183 -0.14 3.70 -22.47
N ARG A 184 0.61 4.65 -21.88
CA ARG A 184 1.76 4.34 -21.01
C ARG A 184 1.51 4.61 -19.54
N PHE A 185 0.47 5.37 -19.19
CA PHE A 185 0.15 5.72 -17.82
C PHE A 185 -1.33 5.55 -17.53
N ALA A 186 -1.62 4.81 -16.48
CA ALA A 186 -2.96 4.67 -15.95
C ALA A 186 -2.91 4.28 -14.48
N TYR A 187 -3.90 4.74 -13.73
CA TYR A 187 -4.17 4.29 -12.38
C TYR A 187 -5.65 4.01 -12.18
N ARG A 188 -5.95 3.38 -11.05
CA ARG A 188 -7.32 3.15 -10.59
C ARG A 188 -7.53 3.61 -9.18
N GLN A 189 -8.77 3.99 -8.90
CA GLN A 189 -9.22 4.37 -7.57
C GLN A 189 -10.20 3.35 -7.01
N SER A 190 -10.31 3.30 -5.69
CA SER A 190 -11.24 2.51 -4.87
C SER A 190 -12.72 2.91 -5.05
N ARG A 191 -13.16 3.02 -6.30
CA ARG A 191 -14.51 3.44 -6.70
C ARG A 191 -15.15 2.37 -7.57
N SER A 192 -16.38 2.01 -7.26
CA SER A 192 -17.18 1.04 -8.01
C SER A 192 -17.91 1.64 -9.20
N SER A 193 -18.15 2.96 -9.22
CA SER A 193 -18.88 3.64 -10.30
C SER A 193 -18.64 5.16 -10.30
N ASN A 194 -19.26 5.85 -11.27
CA ASN A 194 -19.34 7.32 -11.36
C ASN A 194 -17.98 8.06 -11.45
N CYS A 195 -17.06 7.52 -12.23
CA CYS A 195 -15.66 7.95 -12.27
C CYS A 195 -15.41 9.41 -12.68
N ASN A 196 -16.38 10.02 -13.37
CA ASN A 196 -16.30 11.37 -13.91
C ASN A 196 -16.75 12.45 -12.92
N ASN A 197 -17.44 12.06 -11.84
CA ASN A 197 -17.91 13.00 -10.83
C ASN A 197 -17.19 12.76 -9.50
N PRO A 198 -17.00 13.80 -8.67
CA PRO A 198 -16.55 13.63 -7.30
C PRO A 198 -17.43 12.61 -6.56
N ALA A 199 -16.82 11.79 -5.70
CA ALA A 199 -17.60 10.90 -4.85
C ALA A 199 -18.37 11.72 -3.81
N THR A 200 -19.61 11.34 -3.51
CA THR A 200 -20.43 12.00 -2.47
C THR A 200 -20.01 11.61 -1.06
N THR A 201 -19.28 10.50 -0.92
CA THR A 201 -18.73 10.00 0.33
C THR A 201 -17.30 9.53 0.11
N SER A 202 -16.49 9.56 1.17
CA SER A 202 -15.13 9.04 1.12
C SER A 202 -15.09 7.59 0.65
N GLN A 203 -14.19 7.32 -0.29
CA GLN A 203 -13.93 6.02 -0.87
C GLN A 203 -12.57 5.47 -0.41
N ALA A 204 -11.90 6.15 0.51
CA ALA A 204 -10.61 5.76 1.06
C ALA A 204 -10.75 4.47 1.90
N GLN A 205 -9.84 3.51 1.71
CA GLN A 205 -9.83 2.28 2.50
C GLN A 205 -8.95 2.43 3.75
N LEU A 206 -9.49 3.05 4.80
CA LEU A 206 -8.73 3.50 5.98
C LEU A 206 -8.43 2.41 7.04
N ARG A 207 -8.77 1.14 6.75
CA ARG A 207 -8.67 0.05 7.74
C ARG A 207 -8.34 -1.29 7.07
N PRO A 208 -7.48 -2.12 7.70
CA PRO A 208 -7.30 -3.52 7.30
C PRO A 208 -8.62 -4.29 7.27
N GLY A 209 -8.72 -5.23 6.33
CA GLY A 209 -9.91 -6.06 6.09
C GLY A 209 -10.98 -5.42 5.20
N VAL A 210 -10.94 -4.10 4.98
CA VAL A 210 -11.88 -3.43 4.07
C VAL A 210 -11.61 -3.87 2.64
N SER A 211 -12.66 -4.31 1.94
CA SER A 211 -12.60 -4.75 0.55
C SER A 211 -13.46 -3.87 -0.34
N THR A 212 -12.91 -3.42 -1.48
CA THR A 212 -13.64 -2.58 -2.44
C THR A 212 -13.22 -2.88 -3.87
N GLN A 213 -14.02 -2.41 -4.82
CA GLN A 213 -13.72 -2.50 -6.25
C GLN A 213 -12.97 -1.27 -6.74
N TYR A 214 -12.05 -1.50 -7.66
CA TYR A 214 -11.28 -0.48 -8.37
C TYR A 214 -11.73 -0.47 -9.83
N VAL A 215 -12.93 0.06 -10.06
CA VAL A 215 -13.54 0.12 -11.40
C VAL A 215 -13.06 1.35 -12.14
N CYS A 216 -12.97 2.49 -11.44
CA CYS A 216 -12.59 3.75 -12.05
C CYS A 216 -11.14 3.78 -12.48
N ASN A 217 -10.94 3.91 -13.79
CA ASN A 217 -9.67 3.83 -14.47
C ASN A 217 -9.40 5.15 -15.17
N TYR A 218 -8.19 5.67 -14.99
CA TYR A 218 -7.80 7.01 -15.43
C TYR A 218 -6.56 6.92 -16.32
N PRO A 219 -6.70 6.57 -17.61
CA PRO A 219 -5.60 6.59 -18.57
C PRO A 219 -5.16 8.04 -18.85
N GLY A 220 -3.85 8.23 -19.00
CA GLY A 220 -3.25 9.55 -19.22
C GLY A 220 -3.06 10.34 -17.94
N THR A 221 -3.07 9.64 -16.81
CA THR A 221 -2.79 10.18 -15.49
C THR A 221 -1.92 9.20 -14.72
N ARG A 222 -1.02 9.75 -13.90
CA ARG A 222 -0.09 9.00 -13.06
C ARG A 222 -0.19 9.48 -11.62
N VAL A 223 -0.12 8.58 -10.66
CA VAL A 223 -0.04 8.94 -9.24
C VAL A 223 1.44 8.94 -8.85
N GLU A 224 1.94 10.07 -8.37
CA GLU A 224 3.36 10.26 -8.05
C GLU A 224 3.71 9.63 -6.70
N TYR A 225 3.85 8.31 -6.68
CA TYR A 225 4.40 7.58 -5.54
C TYR A 225 5.26 6.39 -5.98
N SER A 226 6.06 5.89 -5.04
CA SER A 226 6.75 4.61 -5.08
C SER A 226 6.93 4.09 -3.64
N ALA A 227 7.32 2.83 -3.48
CA ALA A 227 7.53 2.23 -2.16
C ALA A 227 8.84 1.45 -2.11
N THR A 228 9.57 1.62 -1.01
CA THR A 228 10.83 0.92 -0.77
C THR A 228 10.54 -0.37 -0.02
N GLU A 229 10.77 -1.49 -0.69
CA GLU A 229 10.70 -2.84 -0.16
C GLU A 229 12.10 -3.32 0.23
N VAL A 230 12.21 -3.95 1.40
CA VAL A 230 13.35 -4.80 1.76
C VAL A 230 12.89 -6.25 1.66
N THR A 231 13.46 -7.00 0.72
CA THR A 231 13.07 -8.39 0.47
C THR A 231 13.58 -9.31 1.57
N SER A 232 12.77 -10.31 1.90
CA SER A 232 13.11 -11.38 2.83
C SER A 232 13.27 -12.67 2.01
N PRO A 233 14.50 -13.07 1.66
CA PRO A 233 14.75 -14.19 0.76
C PRO A 233 14.52 -15.56 1.41
N VAL A 234 13.94 -15.61 2.62
CA VAL A 234 13.56 -16.87 3.25
C VAL A 234 12.43 -17.48 2.42
N ALA A 235 12.72 -18.61 1.77
CA ALA A 235 11.70 -19.45 1.17
C ALA A 235 10.62 -19.71 2.23
N LEU A 236 9.38 -19.32 1.96
CA LEU A 236 8.25 -19.81 2.74
C LEU A 236 8.26 -21.32 2.56
N ASP A 237 8.85 -22.04 3.50
CA ASP A 237 8.82 -23.49 3.54
C ASP A 237 7.34 -23.90 3.63
N PRO A 238 6.78 -24.55 2.58
CA PRO A 238 5.35 -24.86 2.55
C PRO A 238 4.93 -25.85 3.66
N ILE A 239 5.88 -26.40 4.43
CA ILE A 239 5.63 -27.40 5.48
C ILE A 239 5.19 -26.77 6.82
N HIS A 240 5.39 -25.47 7.06
CA HIS A 240 5.13 -24.88 8.38
C HIS A 240 3.87 -24.01 8.48
N VAL A 241 3.04 -23.90 7.43
CA VAL A 241 1.70 -23.29 7.52
C VAL A 241 0.66 -24.34 7.91
N ALA A 242 0.93 -25.11 8.97
CA ALA A 242 -0.12 -25.80 9.70
C ALA A 242 -0.60 -24.84 10.80
N PHE A 243 -1.61 -24.04 10.47
CA PHE A 243 -2.46 -23.41 11.47
C PHE A 243 -3.14 -24.56 12.23
N ARG A 244 -2.53 -25.04 13.33
CA ARG A 244 -3.20 -25.93 14.26
C ARG A 244 -4.24 -25.09 14.99
N PRO A 245 -5.56 -25.29 14.78
CA PRO A 245 -6.51 -24.83 15.78
C PRO A 245 -6.18 -25.59 17.07
N ALA A 246 -6.05 -24.87 18.18
CA ALA A 246 -5.89 -25.48 19.49
C ALA A 246 -7.13 -26.33 19.79
N ALA A 247 -7.04 -27.62 19.46
CA ALA A 247 -8.03 -28.61 19.82
C ALA A 247 -7.93 -28.88 21.32
N GLY A 248 -8.99 -28.50 22.04
CA GLY A 248 -9.48 -29.24 23.21
C GLY A 248 -8.53 -29.36 24.39
N VAL A 249 -8.42 -28.32 25.20
CA VAL A 249 -8.28 -28.55 26.64
C VAL A 249 -9.68 -28.83 27.18
N ARG A 250 -9.98 -30.12 27.35
CA ARG A 250 -11.09 -30.59 28.17
C ARG A 250 -10.86 -30.11 29.60
N SER A 251 -11.63 -29.10 30.01
CA SER A 251 -11.68 -28.70 31.42
C SER A 251 -12.63 -29.64 32.15
N SER A 252 -12.09 -30.71 32.73
CA SER A 252 -12.82 -31.60 33.62
C SER A 252 -12.76 -31.08 35.05
N THR A 253 -13.94 -30.68 35.53
CA THR A 253 -14.44 -30.82 36.92
C THR A 253 -13.63 -30.18 38.05
N LEU A 254 -14.20 -29.09 38.58
CA LEU A 254 -14.25 -28.89 40.02
C LEU A 254 -15.63 -28.34 40.41
N ARG A 255 -16.41 -29.21 41.07
CA ARG A 255 -17.63 -28.87 41.83
C ARG A 255 -17.23 -27.99 43.02
N ALA A 256 -17.89 -26.85 43.18
CA ALA A 256 -18.23 -26.22 44.46
C ALA A 256 -19.36 -25.24 44.15
N ALA A 257 -20.61 -25.58 44.47
CA ALA A 257 -21.28 -25.32 45.74
C ALA A 257 -22.21 -24.11 45.59
N HIS A 258 -23.49 -24.45 45.67
CA HIS A 258 -24.67 -23.59 45.64
C HIS A 258 -24.69 -22.68 46.87
N VAL A 259 -24.83 -21.37 46.69
CA VAL A 259 -25.19 -20.41 47.75
C VAL A 259 -26.24 -19.45 47.17
N PRO A 260 -27.39 -19.25 47.83
CA PRO A 260 -28.57 -18.62 47.24
C PRO A 260 -28.57 -17.09 47.31
N ASP A 261 -29.50 -16.55 46.50
CA ASP A 261 -29.98 -15.17 46.37
C ASP A 261 -29.93 -14.30 47.63
N ALA A 262 -29.47 -13.06 47.45
CA ALA A 262 -29.80 -11.94 48.31
C ALA A 262 -29.90 -10.64 47.48
N ARG A 263 -31.14 -10.25 47.14
CA ARG A 263 -31.52 -8.84 46.88
C ARG A 263 -31.75 -8.17 48.24
N PRO A 264 -31.30 -6.91 48.43
CA PRO A 264 -32.19 -5.75 48.30
C PRO A 264 -31.41 -4.51 47.77
N ALA A 265 -31.91 -3.32 47.44
CA ALA A 265 -33.18 -2.63 47.18
C ALA A 265 -32.77 -1.29 46.49
N PRO A 266 -33.67 -0.51 45.87
CA PRO A 266 -33.29 0.70 45.14
C PRO A 266 -33.25 1.95 46.04
N SER A 267 -32.19 2.75 45.90
CA SER A 267 -32.13 4.19 46.23
C SER A 267 -31.63 4.89 44.96
N GLY A 268 -32.29 5.88 44.36
CA GLY A 268 -33.00 7.02 44.94
C GLY A 268 -32.03 8.21 44.97
N GLY A 269 -32.10 9.13 44.00
CA GLY A 269 -31.35 10.39 44.08
C GLY A 269 -31.10 11.13 42.77
N ALA A 270 -31.82 12.23 42.59
CA ALA A 270 -31.82 13.19 41.49
C ALA A 270 -30.54 14.02 41.26
N ALA A 271 -30.36 14.51 40.03
CA ALA A 271 -29.82 15.83 39.64
C ALA A 271 -30.12 16.03 38.13
N VAL A 272 -31.03 16.89 37.66
CA VAL A 272 -30.97 18.36 37.52
C VAL A 272 -29.68 18.86 36.87
N ALA A 273 -29.74 19.27 35.59
CA ALA A 273 -29.46 20.65 35.15
C ALA A 273 -29.41 20.78 33.61
N ARG A 274 -30.25 21.71 33.12
CA ARG A 274 -30.09 22.66 31.99
C ARG A 274 -29.80 22.15 30.59
#